data_AF-A0AAV7DX27-F1
#
_entry.id   AF-A0AAV7DX27-F1
#
_cell.length_a   1.000
_cell.length_b   1.000
_cell.length_c   1.000
_cell.angle_alpha   90.00
_cell.angle_beta   90.00
_cell.angle_gamma   90.00
#
_symmetry.space_group_name_H-M   'P 1'
#
loop_
_entity.id
_entity.type
_entity.pdbx_description
1 polymer ?
#
loop_
_entity_poly.entity_id
_entity_poly.type
_entity_poly.pdbx_seq_one_letter_code
_entity_poly.pdbx_strand_id
1 'polypeptide(L)'
;MAARSNIIVLFAILCLSSSLSFAYDPNPLQDLCVADLNTTVLVNGFVCKDPKEVTAADFFFSGLDKVRIPTNAVGSTVTPVNVMQIPGLNTMGISLVRIDYAPYGQNPPHTHPRGTEILTVLEGSLFVGFVTSNPDNRLISKLLHKGDVFVFPIGLIHFQVNVGKTNAVAIAGLSSQNPGVITIADAVFGSDPKISPEILARAFQVDGKVIEDIQSNGTTTLLLVLSLLGTASLTALASDPAPLFDFCVADVNNPVVFNGFACKDPKHVKDDDFYFTGLAKAGDPSNPLGLAATPVGVTQVPGLNTLGLSLVRFDLAPAGLNPPHTHPRASEVLTVLEGSIYAGFVTSFPEFRLVSKVLEKGDVFVFPVGLVHFLINVGKNGSNAVAWAALNSQNPGLIPVGNTVFGSKPPISSDVLAKSFQVDTKIIDLIKSKLS
;
A
#
# COMPACT_ATOMS: atom_id res chain seq x y z
N MET A 1 13.71 53.54 22.20
CA MET A 1 13.05 53.22 20.91
C MET A 1 13.82 52.19 20.09
N ALA A 2 15.16 52.28 19.97
CA ALA A 2 15.97 51.34 19.18
C ALA A 2 15.86 49.85 19.59
N ALA A 3 15.83 49.52 20.88
CA ALA A 3 15.73 48.14 21.36
C ALA A 3 14.39 47.45 21.00
N ARG A 4 13.28 48.20 20.94
CA ARG A 4 11.97 47.67 20.51
C ARG A 4 11.93 47.42 19.01
N SER A 5 12.61 48.25 18.21
CA SER A 5 12.70 48.09 16.76
C SER A 5 13.49 46.83 16.39
N ASN A 6 14.55 46.51 17.13
CA ASN A 6 15.37 45.32 16.89
C ASN A 6 14.62 44.02 17.20
N ILE A 7 13.79 43.99 18.24
CA ILE A 7 12.97 42.82 18.58
C ILE A 7 11.92 42.56 17.50
N ILE A 8 11.28 43.61 16.96
CA ILE A 8 10.28 43.48 15.89
C ILE A 8 10.92 42.99 14.60
N VAL A 9 12.10 43.51 14.24
CA VAL A 9 12.86 43.03 13.06
C VAL A 9 13.29 41.57 13.25
N LEU A 10 13.75 41.19 14.45
CA LEU A 10 14.10 39.80 14.75
C LEU A 10 12.90 38.86 14.64
N PHE A 11 11.74 39.25 15.18
CA PHE A 11 10.49 38.49 15.06
C PHE A 11 10.00 38.39 13.62
N ALA A 12 10.08 39.47 12.84
CA ALA A 12 9.72 39.48 11.43
C ALA A 12 10.63 38.57 10.60
N ILE A 13 11.94 38.58 10.86
CA ILE A 13 12.91 37.66 10.24
C ILE A 13 12.61 36.21 10.64
N LEU A 14 12.27 35.94 11.91
CA LEU A 14 11.90 34.59 12.39
C LEU A 14 10.62 34.06 11.74
N CYS A 15 9.62 34.93 11.53
CA CYS A 15 8.38 34.62 10.81
C CYS A 15 8.59 34.46 9.29
N LEU A 16 9.57 35.16 8.70
CA LEU A 16 9.96 34.99 7.29
C LEU A 16 10.85 33.75 7.06
N SER A 17 11.57 33.30 8.08
CA SER A 17 12.34 32.05 8.06
C SER A 17 11.52 30.81 8.40
N SER A 18 10.28 30.97 8.86
CA SER A 18 9.32 29.86 9.00
C SER A 18 8.59 29.68 7.67
N SER A 19 9.31 29.15 6.70
CA SER A 19 8.67 28.59 5.51
C SER A 19 7.71 27.49 5.96
N LEU A 20 6.41 27.66 5.70
CA LEU A 20 5.45 26.57 5.68
C LEU A 20 5.85 25.63 4.54
N SER A 21 6.83 24.76 4.80
CA SER A 21 7.19 23.69 3.90
C SER A 21 6.12 22.62 4.01
N PHE A 22 5.22 22.59 3.03
CA PHE A 22 4.45 21.39 2.74
C PHE A 22 5.42 20.40 2.13
N ALA A 23 5.80 19.42 2.94
CA ALA A 23 6.42 18.21 2.46
C ALA A 23 5.41 17.48 1.57
N TYR A 24 5.82 17.11 0.37
CA TYR A 24 5.21 16.04 -0.40
C TYR A 24 6.39 15.20 -0.88
N ASP A 25 6.21 13.89 -0.98
CA ASP A 25 7.25 13.02 -1.54
C ASP A 25 7.71 13.59 -2.89
N PRO A 26 9.02 13.74 -3.13
CA PRO A 26 9.48 14.23 -4.42
C PRO A 26 8.94 13.28 -5.49
N ASN A 27 8.23 13.82 -6.48
CA ASN A 27 7.81 13.04 -7.64
C ASN A 27 9.03 12.30 -8.20
N PRO A 28 8.87 11.04 -8.66
CA PRO A 28 9.98 10.30 -9.26
C PRO A 28 10.64 11.15 -10.36
N LEU A 29 11.95 11.36 -10.27
CA LEU A 29 12.72 12.10 -11.29
C LEU A 29 12.88 11.31 -12.59
N GLN A 30 12.51 10.03 -12.56
CA GLN A 30 12.61 9.06 -13.65
C GLN A 30 11.52 8.01 -13.48
N ASP A 31 11.16 7.31 -14.56
CA ASP A 31 10.09 6.31 -14.53
C ASP A 31 10.38 5.13 -13.59
N LEU A 32 11.63 4.68 -13.58
CA LEU A 32 12.04 3.45 -12.92
C LEU A 32 13.28 3.68 -12.05
N CYS A 33 13.22 3.20 -10.80
CA CYS A 33 14.38 3.07 -9.93
C CYS A 33 14.39 1.66 -9.32
N VAL A 34 14.67 0.63 -10.13
CA VAL A 34 14.77 -0.75 -9.63
C VAL A 34 15.93 -0.85 -8.64
N ALA A 35 15.70 -1.41 -7.45
CA ALA A 35 16.76 -1.56 -6.44
C ALA A 35 17.92 -2.41 -6.96
N ASP A 36 19.14 -1.91 -6.86
CA ASP A 36 20.34 -2.72 -6.91
C ASP A 36 20.60 -3.30 -5.51
N LEU A 37 20.26 -4.58 -5.32
CA LEU A 37 20.44 -5.28 -4.04
C LEU A 37 21.89 -5.73 -3.78
N ASN A 38 22.79 -5.59 -4.76
CA ASN A 38 24.18 -6.04 -4.66
C ASN A 38 25.17 -4.90 -4.36
N THR A 39 24.70 -3.66 -4.39
CA THR A 39 25.52 -2.48 -4.12
C THR A 39 25.91 -2.37 -2.64
N THR A 40 27.07 -1.79 -2.37
CA THR A 40 27.52 -1.45 -1.00
C THR A 40 27.23 0.00 -0.63
N VAL A 41 26.71 0.80 -1.56
CA VAL A 41 26.41 2.22 -1.33
C VAL A 41 25.16 2.35 -0.47
N LEU A 42 25.29 3.04 0.66
CA LEU A 42 24.19 3.28 1.58
C LEU A 42 23.47 4.59 1.24
N VAL A 43 22.16 4.48 0.99
CA VAL A 43 21.23 5.60 0.84
C VAL A 43 19.97 5.32 1.68
N ASN A 44 19.12 6.32 1.90
CA ASN A 44 17.82 6.09 2.52
C ASN A 44 16.87 5.41 1.51
N GLY A 45 17.02 4.09 1.34
CA GLY A 45 16.38 3.29 0.29
C GLY A 45 17.40 2.39 -0.41
N PHE A 46 17.28 2.25 -1.72
CA PHE A 46 18.24 1.54 -2.56
C PHE A 46 18.66 2.41 -3.74
N VAL A 47 19.93 2.34 -4.14
CA VAL A 47 20.36 2.93 -5.41
C VAL A 47 19.72 2.18 -6.58
N CYS A 48 19.49 2.89 -7.67
CA CYS A 48 18.82 2.32 -8.84
C CYS A 48 19.81 1.53 -9.71
N LYS A 49 19.37 0.41 -10.28
CA LYS A 49 20.01 -0.24 -11.43
C LYS A 49 20.00 0.69 -12.65
N ASP A 50 20.88 0.44 -13.61
CA ASP A 50 20.82 1.09 -14.93
C ASP A 50 19.46 0.79 -15.58
N PRO A 51 18.67 1.80 -15.98
CA PRO A 51 17.37 1.62 -16.64
C PRO A 51 17.40 0.70 -17.88
N LYS A 52 18.55 0.56 -18.55
CA LYS A 52 18.72 -0.32 -19.71
C LYS A 52 18.73 -1.80 -19.36
N GLU A 53 19.14 -2.14 -18.14
CA GLU A 53 19.20 -3.52 -17.63
C GLU A 53 17.87 -3.97 -17.01
N VAL A 54 16.93 -3.04 -16.84
CA VAL A 54 15.64 -3.32 -16.18
C VAL A 54 14.74 -4.16 -17.08
N THR A 55 14.20 -5.25 -16.54
CA THR A 55 13.29 -6.16 -17.25
C THR A 55 11.97 -6.35 -16.52
N ALA A 56 11.00 -7.04 -17.14
CA ALA A 56 9.75 -7.40 -16.46
C ALA A 56 9.97 -8.32 -15.23
N ALA A 57 11.10 -9.02 -15.16
CA ALA A 57 11.41 -9.86 -13.99
C ALA A 57 11.69 -9.02 -12.73
N ASP A 58 12.13 -7.77 -12.88
CA ASP A 58 12.38 -6.88 -11.73
C ASP A 58 11.08 -6.40 -11.06
N PHE A 59 9.93 -6.50 -11.75
CA PHE A 59 8.61 -6.09 -11.26
C PHE A 59 7.70 -7.28 -10.93
N PHE A 60 8.24 -8.49 -10.88
CA PHE A 60 7.49 -9.73 -10.82
C PHE A 60 7.89 -10.61 -9.64
N PHE A 61 6.90 -11.22 -9.00
CA PHE A 61 7.09 -12.30 -8.04
C PHE A 61 6.08 -13.42 -8.31
N SER A 62 6.50 -14.68 -8.18
CA SER A 62 5.62 -15.85 -8.37
C SER A 62 5.43 -16.62 -7.08
N GLY A 63 4.27 -17.26 -6.95
CA GLY A 63 4.04 -18.25 -5.88
C GLY A 63 3.46 -17.67 -4.60
N LEU A 64 2.83 -16.48 -4.66
CA LEU A 64 2.05 -15.95 -3.55
C LEU A 64 0.78 -16.79 -3.29
N ASP A 65 0.34 -17.61 -4.26
CA ASP A 65 -0.76 -18.57 -4.08
C ASP A 65 -0.38 -19.76 -3.18
N LYS A 66 0.92 -20.03 -3.00
CA LYS A 66 1.39 -21.21 -2.27
C LYS A 66 1.13 -21.07 -0.78
N VAL A 67 0.24 -21.94 -0.28
CA VAL A 67 -0.08 -22.06 1.14
C VAL A 67 1.19 -22.41 1.92
N ARG A 68 1.48 -21.65 2.98
CA ARG A 68 2.53 -21.99 3.94
C ARG A 68 1.92 -22.44 5.25
N ILE A 69 1.99 -23.74 5.54
CA ILE A 69 1.44 -24.30 6.78
C ILE A 69 2.29 -23.80 7.96
N PRO A 70 1.71 -23.05 8.91
CA PRO A 70 2.46 -22.59 10.07
C PRO A 70 2.84 -23.74 11.00
N THR A 71 4.12 -23.81 11.36
CA THR A 71 4.65 -24.80 12.33
C THR A 71 5.20 -24.14 13.59
N ASN A 72 5.17 -22.81 13.67
CA ASN A 72 5.63 -22.04 14.82
C ASN A 72 4.55 -21.92 15.91
N ALA A 73 4.96 -21.50 17.11
CA ALA A 73 4.10 -21.43 18.28
C ALA A 73 2.92 -20.45 18.15
N VAL A 74 3.06 -19.40 17.33
CA VAL A 74 1.98 -18.44 17.10
C VAL A 74 1.00 -18.92 16.04
N GLY A 75 1.31 -19.97 15.28
CA GLY A 75 0.39 -20.60 14.34
C GLY A 75 0.07 -19.74 13.10
N SER A 76 0.94 -18.80 12.72
CA SER A 76 0.80 -18.02 11.49
C SER A 76 2.11 -17.91 10.70
N THR A 77 2.05 -17.70 9.39
CA THR A 77 3.22 -17.46 8.53
C THR A 77 2.95 -16.30 7.60
N VAL A 78 3.80 -15.27 7.69
CA VAL A 78 3.75 -14.11 6.82
C VAL A 78 4.72 -14.32 5.65
N THR A 79 4.22 -14.20 4.42
CA THR A 79 4.99 -14.22 3.19
C THR A 79 5.06 -12.80 2.62
N PRO A 80 6.18 -12.09 2.80
CA PRO A 80 6.33 -10.74 2.27
C PRO A 80 6.58 -10.75 0.77
N VAL A 81 6.05 -9.73 0.10
CA VAL A 81 6.36 -9.34 -1.28
C VAL A 81 6.66 -7.84 -1.25
N ASN A 82 7.84 -7.54 -0.72
CA ASN A 82 8.35 -6.18 -0.59
C ASN A 82 9.54 -5.97 -1.54
N VAL A 83 10.23 -4.83 -1.43
CA VAL A 83 11.39 -4.50 -2.29
C VAL A 83 12.48 -5.57 -2.35
N MET A 84 12.61 -6.42 -1.33
CA MET A 84 13.56 -7.54 -1.33
C MET A 84 13.12 -8.70 -2.23
N GLN A 85 11.82 -8.87 -2.47
CA GLN A 85 11.26 -9.88 -3.39
C GLN A 85 11.03 -9.31 -4.79
N ILE A 86 10.62 -8.04 -4.88
CA ILE A 86 10.41 -7.32 -6.13
C ILE A 86 11.24 -6.03 -6.10
N PRO A 87 12.47 -6.03 -6.64
CA PRO A 87 13.34 -4.85 -6.64
C PRO A 87 12.72 -3.62 -7.31
N GLY A 88 11.78 -3.80 -8.24
CA GLY A 88 11.00 -2.74 -8.89
C GLY A 88 10.03 -2.00 -7.97
N LEU A 89 9.79 -2.47 -6.74
CA LEU A 89 9.04 -1.73 -5.71
C LEU A 89 9.83 -0.57 -5.11
N ASN A 90 11.12 -0.46 -5.40
CA ASN A 90 11.92 0.64 -4.88
C ASN A 90 11.41 1.99 -5.40
N THR A 91 11.27 2.95 -4.48
CA THR A 91 10.61 4.25 -4.62
C THR A 91 9.09 4.21 -4.86
N MET A 92 8.45 3.02 -4.86
CA MET A 92 7.03 2.89 -5.22
C MET A 92 6.08 3.04 -4.04
N GLY A 93 6.57 3.02 -2.80
CA GLY A 93 5.74 3.27 -1.61
C GLY A 93 4.61 2.26 -1.39
N ILE A 94 4.72 1.04 -1.91
CA ILE A 94 3.73 -0.03 -1.74
C ILE A 94 4.40 -1.40 -1.59
N SER A 95 3.78 -2.32 -0.87
CA SER A 95 4.17 -3.75 -0.85
C SER A 95 2.96 -4.64 -0.54
N LEU A 96 3.11 -5.95 -0.74
CA LEU A 96 2.11 -6.94 -0.36
C LEU A 96 2.63 -7.91 0.68
N VAL A 97 1.71 -8.50 1.44
CA VAL A 97 1.94 -9.69 2.24
C VAL A 97 0.80 -10.67 2.04
N ARG A 98 1.12 -11.96 2.04
CA ARG A 98 0.16 -13.03 2.32
C ARG A 98 0.36 -13.53 3.73
N ILE A 99 -0.72 -13.86 4.41
CA ILE A 99 -0.67 -14.45 5.75
C ILE A 99 -1.50 -15.72 5.77
N ASP A 100 -0.86 -16.83 6.11
CA ASP A 100 -1.50 -18.12 6.32
C ASP A 100 -1.60 -18.39 7.83
N TYR A 101 -2.79 -18.75 8.31
CA TYR A 101 -3.07 -19.02 9.72
C TYR A 101 -3.54 -20.47 9.89
N ALA A 102 -2.91 -21.19 10.83
CA ALA A 102 -3.44 -22.44 11.34
C ALA A 102 -4.71 -22.19 12.18
N PRO A 103 -5.52 -23.19 12.53
CA PRO A 103 -6.65 -23.02 13.43
C PRO A 103 -6.17 -22.41 14.75
N TYR A 104 -6.85 -21.36 15.23
CA TYR A 104 -6.45 -20.61 16.45
C TYR A 104 -5.09 -19.91 16.38
N GLY A 105 -4.45 -19.89 15.20
CA GLY A 105 -3.20 -19.16 14.98
C GLY A 105 -3.42 -17.65 15.01
N GLN A 106 -2.39 -16.92 15.41
CA GLN A 106 -2.38 -15.47 15.47
C GLN A 106 -1.16 -14.90 14.74
N ASN A 107 -1.35 -13.76 14.09
CA ASN A 107 -0.29 -12.79 13.91
C ASN A 107 -0.31 -11.90 15.16
N PRO A 108 0.68 -12.05 16.05
CA PRO A 108 0.66 -11.44 17.39
C PRO A 108 0.62 -9.92 17.33
N PRO A 109 0.35 -9.23 18.45
CA PRO A 109 0.42 -7.77 18.50
C PRO A 109 1.73 -7.24 17.90
N HIS A 110 1.60 -6.43 16.85
CA HIS A 110 2.71 -5.81 16.14
C HIS A 110 2.34 -4.44 15.59
N THR A 111 3.32 -3.71 15.08
CA THR A 111 3.12 -2.43 14.39
C THR A 111 4.03 -2.32 13.18
N HIS A 112 3.59 -1.52 12.21
CA HIS A 112 4.35 -1.14 11.03
C HIS A 112 4.76 0.34 11.15
N PRO A 113 6.03 0.65 11.45
CA PRO A 113 6.45 2.03 11.68
C PRO A 113 6.42 2.91 10.42
N ARG A 114 6.33 2.31 9.23
CA ARG A 114 6.40 3.04 7.94
C ARG A 114 5.22 2.79 7.02
N GLY A 115 4.20 2.03 7.41
CA GLY A 115 3.06 1.79 6.52
C GLY A 115 1.75 1.50 7.25
N THR A 116 0.66 1.99 6.67
CA THR A 116 -0.69 1.47 6.92
C THR A 116 -0.79 0.08 6.31
N GLU A 117 -1.62 -0.80 6.87
CA GLU A 117 -2.00 -2.07 6.28
C GLU A 117 -3.50 -2.07 5.92
N ILE A 118 -3.87 -2.53 4.73
CA ILE A 118 -5.26 -2.88 4.37
C ILE A 118 -5.34 -4.36 4.00
N LEU A 119 -6.08 -5.11 4.79
CA LEU A 119 -6.14 -6.57 4.75
C LEU A 119 -7.47 -7.03 4.15
N THR A 120 -7.42 -8.02 3.25
CA THR A 120 -8.58 -8.76 2.73
C THR A 120 -8.48 -10.23 3.12
N VAL A 121 -9.55 -10.79 3.70
CA VAL A 121 -9.62 -12.22 4.00
C VAL A 121 -9.94 -12.99 2.72
N LEU A 122 -9.09 -13.94 2.33
CA LEU A 122 -9.31 -14.81 1.17
C LEU A 122 -10.03 -16.11 1.56
N GLU A 123 -9.76 -16.64 2.75
CA GLU A 123 -10.33 -17.88 3.29
C GLU A 123 -10.46 -17.82 4.81
N GLY A 124 -11.47 -18.51 5.38
CA GLY A 124 -11.66 -18.61 6.82
C GLY A 124 -12.28 -17.37 7.47
N SER A 125 -11.98 -17.14 8.75
CA SER A 125 -12.47 -16.00 9.52
C SER A 125 -11.41 -15.52 10.49
N LEU A 126 -11.22 -14.21 10.57
CA LEU A 126 -10.21 -13.57 11.41
C LEU A 126 -10.86 -12.58 12.37
N PHE A 127 -10.58 -12.71 13.66
CA PHE A 127 -10.80 -11.62 14.61
C PHE A 127 -9.59 -10.70 14.58
N VAL A 128 -9.79 -9.45 14.23
CA VAL A 128 -8.72 -8.46 14.06
C VAL A 128 -8.98 -7.23 14.91
N GLY A 129 -7.94 -6.47 15.21
CA GLY A 129 -8.11 -5.16 15.82
C GLY A 129 -6.82 -4.39 15.98
N PHE A 130 -6.96 -3.10 16.24
CA PHE A 130 -5.87 -2.19 16.61
C PHE A 130 -6.23 -1.36 17.83
N VAL A 131 -5.23 -0.82 18.51
CA VAL A 131 -5.39 -0.02 19.72
C VAL A 131 -4.96 1.42 19.43
N THR A 132 -5.82 2.39 19.76
CA THR A 132 -5.49 3.83 19.66
C THR A 132 -4.42 4.21 20.67
N SER A 133 -3.72 5.31 20.44
CA SER A 133 -2.71 5.83 21.34
C SER A 133 -3.32 6.38 22.65
N ASN A 134 -2.43 6.77 23.57
CA ASN A 134 -2.81 7.38 24.84
C ASN A 134 -3.60 8.68 24.64
N PRO A 135 -4.52 9.02 25.57
CA PRO A 135 -4.78 8.33 26.83
C PRO A 135 -5.79 7.17 26.72
N ASP A 136 -6.50 7.04 25.60
CA ASP A 136 -7.69 6.19 25.52
C ASP A 136 -7.37 4.69 25.46
N ASN A 137 -6.27 4.31 24.77
CA ASN A 137 -5.89 2.91 24.56
C ASN A 137 -7.10 2.05 24.09
N ARG A 138 -7.93 2.62 23.23
CA ARG A 138 -9.22 2.03 22.83
C ARG A 138 -8.97 0.97 21.77
N LEU A 139 -9.49 -0.23 22.00
CA LEU A 139 -9.53 -1.30 21.00
C LEU A 139 -10.63 -1.01 19.97
N ILE A 140 -10.24 -0.98 18.70
CA ILE A 140 -11.13 -1.04 17.54
C ILE A 140 -10.92 -2.42 16.91
N SER A 141 -11.97 -3.24 16.89
CA SER A 141 -11.85 -4.65 16.48
C SER A 141 -13.06 -5.13 15.71
N LYS A 142 -12.87 -6.17 14.89
CA LYS A 142 -13.94 -6.77 14.10
C LYS A 142 -13.69 -8.24 13.79
N LEU A 143 -14.77 -9.00 13.64
CA LEU A 143 -14.73 -10.35 13.06
C LEU A 143 -14.92 -10.26 11.55
N LEU A 144 -13.92 -10.69 10.80
CA LEU A 144 -13.89 -10.69 9.34
C LEU A 144 -14.16 -12.09 8.80
N HIS A 145 -14.88 -12.16 7.69
CA HIS A 145 -15.08 -13.37 6.89
C HIS A 145 -14.44 -13.20 5.50
N LYS A 146 -14.40 -14.28 4.71
CA LYS A 146 -13.95 -14.23 3.32
C LYS A 146 -14.55 -13.04 2.55
N GLY A 147 -13.69 -12.24 1.94
CA GLY A 147 -14.04 -11.04 1.17
C GLY A 147 -14.24 -9.77 1.98
N ASP A 148 -14.14 -9.85 3.30
CA ASP A 148 -14.13 -8.67 4.16
C ASP A 148 -12.74 -8.01 4.13
N VAL A 149 -12.76 -6.70 4.29
CA VAL A 149 -11.61 -5.81 4.30
C VAL A 149 -11.55 -5.07 5.64
N PHE A 150 -10.36 -4.93 6.19
CA PHE A 150 -10.12 -4.12 7.38
C PHE A 150 -8.81 -3.34 7.27
N VAL A 151 -8.77 -2.14 7.87
CA VAL A 151 -7.64 -1.21 7.78
C VAL A 151 -6.97 -1.05 9.14
N PHE A 152 -5.65 -1.15 9.16
CA PHE A 152 -4.80 -0.89 10.32
C PHE A 152 -3.97 0.38 10.07
N PRO A 153 -4.23 1.49 10.79
CA PRO A 153 -3.46 2.72 10.63
C PRO A 153 -1.97 2.53 10.96
N ILE A 154 -1.13 3.25 10.21
CA ILE A 154 0.32 3.27 10.41
C ILE A 154 0.70 3.50 11.88
N GLY A 155 1.68 2.74 12.37
CA GLY A 155 2.22 2.92 13.71
C GLY A 155 1.38 2.38 14.87
N LEU A 156 0.09 2.06 14.66
CA LEU A 156 -0.75 1.50 15.73
C LEU A 156 -0.49 0.01 15.96
N ILE A 157 -0.51 -0.39 17.24
CA ILE A 157 -0.42 -1.80 17.62
C ILE A 157 -1.69 -2.50 17.18
N HIS A 158 -1.55 -3.57 16.41
CA HIS A 158 -2.65 -4.36 15.89
C HIS A 158 -2.32 -5.85 15.84
N PHE A 159 -3.35 -6.67 15.65
CA PHE A 159 -3.25 -8.12 15.65
C PHE A 159 -4.29 -8.74 14.72
N GLN A 160 -4.05 -9.99 14.34
CA GLN A 160 -5.05 -10.83 13.66
C GLN A 160 -5.04 -12.23 14.26
N VAL A 161 -6.22 -12.78 14.57
CA VAL A 161 -6.38 -14.11 15.15
C VAL A 161 -7.37 -14.92 14.32
N ASN A 162 -6.97 -16.09 13.86
CA ASN A 162 -7.89 -17.06 13.27
C ASN A 162 -8.73 -17.69 14.38
N VAL A 163 -9.99 -17.31 14.50
CA VAL A 163 -10.91 -17.87 15.50
C VAL A 163 -11.61 -19.15 15.03
N GLY A 164 -11.31 -19.58 13.80
CA GLY A 164 -11.89 -20.76 13.17
C GLY A 164 -11.21 -22.08 13.55
N LYS A 165 -11.95 -23.17 13.34
CA LYS A 165 -11.44 -24.56 13.45
C LYS A 165 -10.65 -25.03 12.22
N THR A 166 -10.65 -24.22 11.15
CA THR A 166 -9.94 -24.48 9.90
C THR A 166 -8.88 -23.40 9.69
N ASN A 167 -7.99 -23.62 8.73
CA ASN A 167 -7.04 -22.58 8.33
C ASN A 167 -7.77 -21.34 7.81
N ALA A 168 -7.10 -20.19 7.91
CA ALA A 168 -7.51 -18.93 7.32
C ALA A 168 -6.36 -18.37 6.48
N VAL A 169 -6.71 -17.59 5.45
CA VAL A 169 -5.74 -16.95 4.55
C VAL A 169 -6.17 -15.51 4.36
N ALA A 170 -5.22 -14.59 4.47
CA ALA A 170 -5.40 -13.18 4.14
C ALA A 170 -4.31 -12.68 3.21
N ILE A 171 -4.63 -11.62 2.48
CA ILE A 171 -3.68 -10.82 1.73
C ILE A 171 -3.82 -9.37 2.18
N ALA A 172 -2.70 -8.65 2.29
CA ALA A 172 -2.74 -7.25 2.64
C ALA A 172 -1.79 -6.42 1.78
N GLY A 173 -2.19 -5.19 1.51
CA GLY A 173 -1.35 -4.15 0.91
C GLY A 173 -0.86 -3.22 2.01
N LEU A 174 0.42 -2.80 1.91
CA LEU A 174 1.02 -1.86 2.85
C LEU A 174 1.50 -0.62 2.13
N SER A 175 1.27 0.56 2.72
CA SER A 175 1.58 1.88 2.13
C SER A 175 3.07 2.23 2.15
N SER A 176 3.93 1.22 2.00
CA SER A 176 5.38 1.37 1.93
C SER A 176 6.00 0.19 1.21
N GLN A 177 7.07 0.44 0.45
CA GLN A 177 7.91 -0.62 -0.15
C GLN A 177 8.65 -1.45 0.91
N ASN A 178 8.78 -0.91 2.13
CA ASN A 178 9.34 -1.59 3.29
C ASN A 178 8.64 -1.06 4.55
N PRO A 179 7.49 -1.61 4.92
CA PRO A 179 6.70 -1.13 6.06
C PRO A 179 7.42 -1.30 7.40
N GLY A 180 8.41 -2.21 7.47
CA GLY A 180 9.01 -2.66 8.73
C GLY A 180 8.02 -3.46 9.56
N VAL A 181 8.47 -4.21 10.55
CA VAL A 181 7.59 -4.91 11.50
C VAL A 181 8.22 -4.84 12.86
N ILE A 182 7.43 -4.47 13.86
CA ILE A 182 7.82 -4.53 15.27
C ILE A 182 6.81 -5.43 15.98
N THR A 183 7.15 -6.70 16.15
CA THR A 183 6.41 -7.59 17.04
C THR A 183 6.62 -7.13 18.47
N ILE A 184 5.54 -6.80 19.18
CA ILE A 184 5.63 -6.12 20.48
C ILE A 184 6.34 -7.00 21.52
N ALA A 185 5.98 -8.28 21.58
CA ALA A 185 6.61 -9.21 22.52
C ALA A 185 8.12 -9.38 22.24
N ASP A 186 8.49 -9.54 20.97
CA ASP A 186 9.91 -9.70 20.58
C ASP A 186 10.71 -8.43 20.87
N ALA A 187 10.16 -7.26 20.57
CA ALA A 187 10.85 -5.99 20.78
C ALA A 187 11.03 -5.64 22.27
N VAL A 188 10.04 -5.98 23.12
CA VAL A 188 10.06 -5.63 24.55
C VAL A 188 10.79 -6.69 25.37
N PHE A 189 10.51 -7.97 25.14
CA PHE A 189 11.02 -9.08 25.96
C PHE A 189 12.10 -9.91 25.27
N GLY A 190 12.19 -9.84 23.93
CA GLY A 190 13.16 -10.58 23.12
C GLY A 190 14.32 -9.75 22.58
N SER A 191 14.49 -8.49 23.00
CA SER A 191 15.53 -7.61 22.47
C SER A 191 16.94 -8.14 22.73
N ASP A 192 17.88 -7.84 21.83
CA ASP A 192 19.30 -8.11 22.02
C ASP A 192 20.12 -6.81 21.80
N PRO A 193 20.79 -6.27 22.84
CA PRO A 193 20.81 -6.74 24.22
C PRO A 193 19.44 -6.63 24.90
N LYS A 194 19.20 -7.48 25.91
CA LYS A 194 17.94 -7.50 26.69
C LYS A 194 17.72 -6.19 27.43
N ILE A 195 16.49 -5.67 27.40
CA ILE A 195 16.07 -4.61 28.33
C ILE A 195 16.14 -5.16 29.76
N SER A 196 16.66 -4.35 30.69
CA SER A 196 16.80 -4.75 32.10
C SER A 196 15.47 -5.27 32.68
N PRO A 197 15.46 -6.45 33.33
CA PRO A 197 14.27 -6.96 34.02
C PRO A 197 13.71 -5.96 35.04
N GLU A 198 14.56 -5.17 35.70
CA GLU A 198 14.12 -4.14 36.66
C GLU A 198 13.34 -3.01 35.98
N ILE A 199 13.78 -2.57 34.78
CA ILE A 199 13.10 -1.52 34.02
C ILE A 199 11.73 -2.02 33.58
N LEU A 200 11.67 -3.23 33.01
CA LEU A 200 10.41 -3.82 32.57
C LEU A 200 9.49 -4.16 33.75
N ALA A 201 10.01 -4.66 34.86
CA ALA A 201 9.22 -4.94 36.06
C ALA A 201 8.53 -3.68 36.58
N ARG A 202 9.24 -2.55 36.61
CA ARG A 202 8.65 -1.24 36.96
C ARG A 202 7.64 -0.76 35.93
N ALA A 203 7.94 -0.91 34.63
CA ALA A 203 7.04 -0.46 33.56
C ALA A 203 5.73 -1.27 33.51
N PHE A 204 5.82 -2.59 33.66
CA PHE A 204 4.69 -3.52 33.63
C PHE A 204 4.04 -3.74 35.00
N GLN A 205 4.63 -3.19 36.08
CA GLN A 205 4.15 -3.30 37.46
C GLN A 205 4.03 -4.76 37.94
N VAL A 206 5.03 -5.58 37.60
CA VAL A 206 5.11 -7.00 37.98
C VAL A 206 6.43 -7.29 38.69
N ASP A 207 6.54 -8.48 39.29
CA ASP A 207 7.80 -8.93 39.89
C ASP A 207 8.88 -9.16 38.82
N GLY A 208 10.14 -8.88 39.16
CA GLY A 208 11.29 -9.08 38.26
C GLY A 208 11.41 -10.52 37.75
N LYS A 209 11.03 -11.50 38.58
CA LYS A 209 11.02 -12.91 38.19
C LYS A 209 10.03 -13.20 37.06
N VAL A 210 8.88 -12.53 37.03
CA VAL A 210 7.91 -12.68 35.91
C VAL A 210 8.56 -12.21 34.61
N ILE A 211 9.30 -11.11 34.65
CA ILE A 211 10.02 -10.62 33.47
C ILE A 211 11.13 -11.58 33.06
N GLU A 212 11.92 -12.07 34.00
CA GLU A 212 12.99 -13.05 33.73
C GLU A 212 12.41 -14.34 33.12
N ASP A 213 11.28 -14.81 33.63
CA ASP A 213 10.57 -15.98 33.10
C ASP A 213 10.12 -15.73 31.65
N ILE A 214 9.54 -14.55 31.34
CA ILE A 214 9.16 -14.18 29.97
C ILE A 214 10.40 -14.08 29.05
N GLN A 215 11.47 -13.42 29.51
CA GLN A 215 12.70 -13.22 28.73
C GLN A 215 13.55 -14.49 28.56
N SER A 216 13.38 -15.51 29.41
CA SER A 216 14.12 -16.78 29.32
C SER A 216 13.53 -17.74 28.29
N ASN A 217 12.26 -17.57 27.91
CA ASN A 217 11.59 -18.36 26.87
C ASN A 217 11.90 -17.90 25.43
N GLY A 218 12.61 -16.77 25.24
CA GLY A 218 13.08 -16.31 23.94
C GLY A 218 14.46 -16.89 23.61
N THR A 219 14.51 -17.90 22.73
CA THR A 219 15.77 -18.55 22.34
C THR A 219 16.73 -17.57 21.65
N THR A 220 17.97 -17.63 22.12
CA THR A 220 19.16 -16.85 21.73
C THR A 220 19.55 -17.01 20.26
N THR A 221 19.87 -15.92 19.56
CA THR A 221 20.83 -15.92 18.44
C THR A 221 21.61 -14.61 18.43
N LEU A 222 22.89 -14.69 18.79
CA LEU A 222 23.84 -13.59 18.90
C LEU A 222 24.39 -13.24 17.50
N LEU A 223 24.14 -12.02 17.03
CA LEU A 223 24.94 -11.41 15.96
C LEU A 223 25.35 -10.00 16.38
N LEU A 224 26.62 -9.88 16.78
CA LEU A 224 27.24 -8.62 17.15
C LEU A 224 27.51 -7.80 15.88
N VAL A 225 26.85 -6.64 15.72
CA VAL A 225 27.23 -5.63 14.71
C VAL A 225 27.54 -4.32 15.43
N LEU A 226 28.81 -3.90 15.40
CA LEU A 226 29.22 -2.56 15.80
C LEU A 226 28.76 -1.57 14.72
N SER A 227 27.87 -0.64 15.07
CA SER A 227 27.56 0.53 14.23
C SER A 227 28.47 1.71 14.59
N LEU A 228 29.29 2.13 13.62
CA LEU A 228 30.06 3.38 13.63
C LEU A 228 29.11 4.58 13.57
N LEU A 229 29.37 5.61 14.40
CA LEU A 229 28.75 6.93 14.26
C LEU A 229 29.24 7.59 12.95
N GLY A 230 28.30 7.87 12.05
CA GLY A 230 28.48 8.69 10.85
C GLY A 230 27.71 9.99 10.98
N THR A 231 28.40 11.09 10.70
CA THR A 231 28.01 12.50 10.86
C THR A 231 26.71 12.90 10.16
N ALA A 232 25.93 13.75 10.83
CA ALA A 232 24.73 14.38 10.30
C ALA A 232 25.01 15.25 9.07
N SER A 233 24.41 14.90 7.93
CA SER A 233 24.16 15.83 6.83
C SER A 233 22.72 16.33 6.96
N LEU A 234 22.56 17.63 7.19
CA LEU A 234 21.27 18.32 7.10
C LEU A 234 20.84 18.32 5.62
N THR A 235 20.15 17.26 5.22
CA THR A 235 19.22 17.32 4.09
C THR A 235 17.83 17.22 4.68
N ALA A 236 17.07 18.30 4.55
CA ALA A 236 15.65 18.29 4.86
C ALA A 236 14.94 17.47 3.77
N LEU A 237 14.91 16.15 3.95
CA LEU A 237 13.93 15.31 3.28
C LEU A 237 12.64 15.51 4.05
N ALA A 238 11.81 16.39 3.53
CA ALA A 238 10.49 16.63 4.07
C ALA A 238 9.65 15.39 3.70
N SER A 239 9.40 14.51 4.67
CA SER A 239 8.32 13.51 4.58
C SER A 239 7.00 14.18 4.97
N ASP A 240 5.88 13.64 4.51
CA ASP A 240 4.56 14.07 5.00
C ASP A 240 4.59 14.18 6.54
N PRO A 241 4.02 15.25 7.13
CA PRO A 241 3.94 15.35 8.57
C PRO A 241 3.21 14.11 9.09
N ALA A 242 3.80 13.43 10.07
CA ALA A 242 3.13 12.33 10.75
C ALA A 242 1.73 12.81 11.18
N PRO A 243 0.69 11.97 11.02
CA PRO A 243 -0.66 12.42 11.32
C PRO A 243 -0.72 12.87 12.79
N LEU A 244 -1.26 14.07 13.02
CA LEU A 244 -1.36 14.66 14.37
C LEU A 244 -2.29 13.86 15.30
N PHE A 245 -3.17 13.06 14.69
CA PHE A 245 -4.05 12.10 15.35
C PHE A 245 -3.72 10.71 14.82
N ASP A 246 -4.10 9.66 15.56
CA ASP A 246 -3.92 8.26 15.12
C ASP A 246 -4.46 7.98 13.70
N PHE A 247 -5.57 8.63 13.35
CA PHE A 247 -6.22 8.56 12.05
C PHE A 247 -7.25 9.70 11.89
N CYS A 248 -7.70 9.94 10.65
CA CYS A 248 -8.76 10.89 10.32
C CYS A 248 -9.87 10.19 9.52
N VAL A 249 -10.87 9.63 10.19
CA VAL A 249 -12.02 9.00 9.50
C VAL A 249 -12.80 10.06 8.72
N ALA A 250 -13.03 9.83 7.41
CA ALA A 250 -13.76 10.77 6.57
C ALA A 250 -15.22 10.97 7.01
N ASP A 251 -15.63 12.22 7.18
CA ASP A 251 -17.02 12.64 7.18
C ASP A 251 -17.48 12.85 5.72
N VAL A 252 -17.88 11.74 5.08
CA VAL A 252 -18.27 11.72 3.66
C VAL A 252 -19.52 12.54 3.33
N ASN A 253 -20.28 12.99 4.34
CA ASN A 253 -21.48 13.82 4.17
C ASN A 253 -21.21 15.31 4.43
N ASN A 254 -19.97 15.68 4.80
CA ASN A 254 -19.62 17.06 5.11
C ASN A 254 -19.57 17.91 3.83
N PRO A 255 -20.19 19.10 3.79
CA PRO A 255 -20.15 19.97 2.62
C PRO A 255 -18.81 20.69 2.43
N VAL A 256 -17.90 20.66 3.41
CA VAL A 256 -16.58 21.32 3.31
C VAL A 256 -15.68 20.60 2.32
N VAL A 257 -15.22 21.32 1.30
CA VAL A 257 -14.32 20.79 0.25
C VAL A 257 -12.90 21.28 0.50
N PHE A 258 -11.96 20.36 0.64
CA PHE A 258 -10.51 20.61 0.60
C PHE A 258 -9.81 19.41 -0.07
N ASN A 259 -8.47 19.37 -0.07
CA ASN A 259 -7.71 18.24 -0.62
C ASN A 259 -7.84 16.99 0.28
N GLY A 260 -9.00 16.34 0.26
CA GLY A 260 -9.35 15.21 1.13
C GLY A 260 -10.77 15.32 1.69
N PHE A 261 -11.02 14.65 2.81
CA PHE A 261 -12.28 14.70 3.54
C PHE A 261 -12.06 15.24 4.95
N ALA A 262 -13.04 16.01 5.46
CA ALA A 262 -13.06 16.43 6.86
C ALA A 262 -13.06 15.20 7.78
N CYS A 263 -12.41 15.31 8.95
CA CYS A 263 -12.41 14.23 9.92
C CYS A 263 -13.71 14.22 10.72
N LYS A 264 -14.24 13.02 11.01
CA LYS A 264 -15.23 12.82 12.07
C LYS A 264 -14.61 13.15 13.43
N ASP A 265 -15.45 13.56 14.39
CA ASP A 265 -15.04 13.62 15.80
C ASP A 265 -14.61 12.19 16.26
N PRO A 266 -13.40 12.03 16.84
CA PRO A 266 -12.92 10.74 17.34
C PRO A 266 -13.90 9.99 18.25
N LYS A 267 -14.76 10.70 18.99
CA LYS A 267 -15.79 10.10 19.86
C LYS A 267 -16.86 9.33 19.09
N HIS A 268 -17.07 9.64 17.82
CA HIS A 268 -18.08 9.00 16.96
C HIS A 268 -17.47 7.96 16.02
N VAL A 269 -16.16 7.77 16.05
CA VAL A 269 -15.48 6.75 15.25
C VAL A 269 -15.78 5.36 15.79
N LYS A 270 -16.13 4.44 14.89
CA LYS A 270 -16.47 3.04 15.17
C LYS A 270 -15.69 2.09 14.27
N ASP A 271 -15.68 0.81 14.63
CA ASP A 271 -15.06 -0.27 13.84
C ASP A 271 -15.59 -0.36 12.41
N ASP A 272 -16.89 -0.11 12.20
CA ASP A 272 -17.49 -0.04 10.87
C ASP A 272 -16.86 1.02 9.94
N ASP A 273 -16.19 2.05 10.50
CA ASP A 273 -15.50 3.04 9.67
C ASP A 273 -14.23 2.48 9.01
N PHE A 274 -13.68 1.37 9.52
CA PHE A 274 -12.46 0.73 9.02
C PHE A 274 -12.75 -0.58 8.27
N TYR A 275 -14.02 -0.86 7.99
CA TYR A 275 -14.46 -2.14 7.46
C TYR A 275 -15.20 -1.99 6.14
N PHE A 276 -14.99 -2.97 5.25
CA PHE A 276 -15.85 -3.17 4.09
C PHE A 276 -16.13 -4.65 3.89
N THR A 277 -17.33 -4.97 3.40
CA THR A 277 -17.67 -6.31 2.91
C THR A 277 -18.12 -6.22 1.47
N GLY A 278 -17.75 -7.23 0.68
CA GLY A 278 -18.20 -7.32 -0.71
C GLY A 278 -17.16 -7.84 -1.69
N LEU A 279 -15.87 -7.88 -1.34
CA LEU A 279 -14.84 -8.39 -2.26
C LEU A 279 -14.93 -9.90 -2.50
N ALA A 280 -15.74 -10.63 -1.73
CA ALA A 280 -16.09 -12.02 -2.02
C ALA A 280 -17.03 -12.17 -3.22
N LYS A 281 -17.83 -11.14 -3.51
CA LYS A 281 -18.79 -11.16 -4.62
C LYS A 281 -18.09 -10.72 -5.89
N ALA A 282 -18.12 -11.56 -6.92
CA ALA A 282 -17.65 -11.20 -8.24
C ALA A 282 -18.49 -10.05 -8.82
N GLY A 283 -17.83 -9.10 -9.48
CA GLY A 283 -18.49 -8.10 -10.31
C GLY A 283 -19.08 -8.72 -11.58
N ASP A 284 -19.97 -7.99 -12.24
CA ASP A 284 -20.57 -8.41 -13.52
C ASP A 284 -19.79 -7.82 -14.70
N PRO A 285 -18.99 -8.64 -15.43
CA PRO A 285 -18.20 -8.17 -16.56
C PRO A 285 -19.02 -8.08 -17.86
N SER A 286 -20.37 -8.12 -17.82
CA SER A 286 -21.26 -8.08 -18.99
C SER A 286 -21.32 -6.70 -19.65
N ASN A 287 -20.19 -6.22 -20.14
CA ASN A 287 -20.02 -4.97 -20.88
C ASN A 287 -18.99 -5.16 -22.01
N PRO A 288 -18.89 -4.20 -22.96
CA PRO A 288 -18.00 -4.37 -24.12
C PRO A 288 -16.51 -4.57 -23.80
N LEU A 289 -16.05 -4.14 -22.62
CA LEU A 289 -14.68 -4.36 -22.17
C LEU A 289 -14.50 -5.72 -21.50
N GLY A 290 -15.56 -6.41 -21.10
CA GLY A 290 -15.46 -7.68 -20.38
C GLY A 290 -14.82 -7.54 -19.00
N LEU A 291 -14.92 -6.36 -18.38
CA LEU A 291 -14.27 -6.03 -17.10
C LEU A 291 -15.30 -5.52 -16.08
N ALA A 292 -15.27 -6.05 -14.87
CA ALA A 292 -15.81 -5.40 -13.69
C ALA A 292 -14.68 -5.03 -12.71
N ALA A 293 -14.63 -3.77 -12.30
CA ALA A 293 -13.72 -3.28 -11.27
C ALA A 293 -14.53 -2.89 -10.03
N THR A 294 -14.17 -3.46 -8.88
CA THR A 294 -14.80 -3.16 -7.58
C THR A 294 -13.78 -2.45 -6.69
N PRO A 295 -13.72 -1.11 -6.72
CA PRO A 295 -12.79 -0.35 -5.88
C PRO A 295 -13.26 -0.30 -4.41
N VAL A 296 -12.30 -0.25 -3.51
CA VAL A 296 -12.49 0.00 -2.07
C VAL A 296 -11.61 1.18 -1.69
N GLY A 297 -12.20 2.37 -1.69
CA GLY A 297 -11.56 3.61 -1.27
C GLY A 297 -12.27 4.24 -0.08
N VAL A 298 -12.01 5.53 0.16
CA VAL A 298 -12.57 6.29 1.30
C VAL A 298 -14.11 6.28 1.34
N THR A 299 -14.78 6.15 0.20
CA THR A 299 -16.25 6.09 0.15
C THR A 299 -16.81 4.75 0.64
N GLN A 300 -16.04 3.66 0.56
CA GLN A 300 -16.40 2.34 1.09
C GLN A 300 -15.88 2.16 2.52
N VAL A 301 -14.66 2.64 2.80
CA VAL A 301 -13.99 2.55 4.10
C VAL A 301 -13.53 3.96 4.50
N PRO A 302 -14.36 4.75 5.19
CA PRO A 302 -14.03 6.12 5.58
C PRO A 302 -12.74 6.26 6.38
N GLY A 303 -12.34 5.22 7.11
CA GLY A 303 -11.08 5.14 7.85
C GLY A 303 -9.83 5.16 6.98
N LEU A 304 -9.92 4.92 5.66
CA LEU A 304 -8.79 5.06 4.73
C LEU A 304 -8.37 6.51 4.49
N ASN A 305 -9.17 7.47 4.91
CA ASN A 305 -8.84 8.88 4.73
C ASN A 305 -7.54 9.21 5.49
N THR A 306 -6.64 9.88 4.78
CA THR A 306 -5.25 10.19 5.17
C THR A 306 -4.32 8.99 5.38
N LEU A 307 -4.74 7.76 5.03
CA LEU A 307 -3.91 6.55 5.24
C LEU A 307 -3.18 6.06 3.99
N GLY A 308 -3.37 6.71 2.84
CA GLY A 308 -2.55 6.46 1.64
C GLY A 308 -2.75 5.09 1.00
N LEU A 309 -3.91 4.46 1.14
CA LEU A 309 -4.22 3.16 0.53
C LEU A 309 -5.62 3.08 -0.08
N SER A 310 -5.74 2.30 -1.13
CA SER A 310 -7.02 1.79 -1.64
C SER A 310 -6.83 0.41 -2.25
N LEU A 311 -7.93 -0.33 -2.42
CA LEU A 311 -7.94 -1.63 -3.08
C LEU A 311 -8.83 -1.62 -4.31
N VAL A 312 -8.62 -2.60 -5.17
CA VAL A 312 -9.55 -2.93 -6.25
C VAL A 312 -9.53 -4.44 -6.51
N ARG A 313 -10.71 -5.01 -6.68
CA ARG A 313 -10.89 -6.33 -7.28
C ARG A 313 -11.25 -6.17 -8.76
N PHE A 314 -10.62 -6.96 -9.61
CA PHE A 314 -10.96 -7.07 -11.02
C PHE A 314 -11.53 -8.45 -11.32
N ASP A 315 -12.70 -8.49 -11.96
CA ASP A 315 -13.29 -9.69 -12.55
C ASP A 315 -13.31 -9.52 -14.07
N LEU A 316 -12.54 -10.34 -14.78
CA LEU A 316 -12.38 -10.27 -16.23
C LEU A 316 -13.03 -11.49 -16.89
N ALA A 317 -14.00 -11.25 -17.77
CA ALA A 317 -14.52 -12.25 -18.71
C ALA A 317 -13.41 -12.72 -19.67
N PRO A 318 -13.62 -13.76 -20.49
CA PRO A 318 -12.63 -14.18 -21.48
C PRO A 318 -12.33 -13.03 -22.45
N ALA A 319 -11.04 -12.75 -22.67
CA ALA A 319 -10.57 -11.58 -23.41
C ALA A 319 -10.98 -10.21 -22.82
N GLY A 320 -11.46 -10.18 -21.58
CA GLY A 320 -11.77 -8.96 -20.85
C GLY A 320 -10.53 -8.08 -20.70
N LEU A 321 -10.70 -6.77 -20.89
CA LEU A 321 -9.65 -5.77 -21.00
C LEU A 321 -9.88 -4.65 -19.97
N ASN A 322 -8.91 -4.43 -19.10
CA ASN A 322 -8.70 -3.13 -18.48
C ASN A 322 -7.85 -2.29 -19.44
N PRO A 323 -8.45 -1.32 -20.16
CA PRO A 323 -7.79 -0.63 -21.27
C PRO A 323 -6.62 0.22 -20.76
N PRO A 324 -5.74 0.69 -21.64
CA PRO A 324 -4.64 1.59 -21.27
C PRO A 324 -5.12 2.78 -20.43
N HIS A 325 -4.60 2.88 -19.21
CA HIS A 325 -4.92 3.93 -18.25
C HIS A 325 -3.71 4.27 -17.39
N THR A 326 -3.81 5.34 -16.61
CA THR A 326 -2.81 5.73 -15.63
C THR A 326 -3.45 6.20 -14.32
N HIS A 327 -2.71 6.01 -13.24
CA HIS A 327 -3.01 6.50 -11.90
C HIS A 327 -2.04 7.66 -11.59
N PRO A 328 -2.49 8.93 -11.64
CA PRO A 328 -1.59 10.07 -11.47
C PRO A 328 -1.05 10.21 -10.04
N ARG A 329 -1.59 9.47 -9.07
CA ARG A 329 -1.26 9.62 -7.64
C ARG A 329 -0.94 8.30 -6.95
N ALA A 330 -0.85 7.18 -7.67
CA ALA A 330 -0.51 5.91 -7.06
C ALA A 330 0.24 4.98 -7.99
N SER A 331 1.20 4.26 -7.41
CA SER A 331 1.67 2.98 -7.91
C SER A 331 0.66 1.90 -7.52
N GLU A 332 0.60 0.84 -8.31
CA GLU A 332 -0.27 -0.31 -8.09
C GLU A 332 0.57 -1.58 -7.95
N VAL A 333 0.19 -2.44 -7.00
CA VAL A 333 0.70 -3.80 -6.92
C VAL A 333 -0.48 -4.77 -6.98
N LEU A 334 -0.45 -5.66 -7.97
CA LEU A 334 -1.53 -6.56 -8.33
C LEU A 334 -1.10 -8.00 -8.10
N THR A 335 -2.01 -8.83 -7.61
CA THR A 335 -1.88 -10.29 -7.67
C THR A 335 -3.04 -10.94 -8.40
N VAL A 336 -2.76 -12.01 -9.13
CA VAL A 336 -3.78 -12.83 -9.79
C VAL A 336 -4.32 -13.85 -8.79
N LEU A 337 -5.62 -13.81 -8.53
CA LEU A 337 -6.29 -14.76 -7.66
C LEU A 337 -6.75 -16.01 -8.43
N GLU A 338 -7.16 -15.84 -9.69
CA GLU A 338 -7.64 -16.90 -10.58
C GLU A 338 -7.37 -16.57 -12.05
N GLY A 339 -7.15 -17.59 -12.89
CA GLY A 339 -6.94 -17.43 -14.33
C GLY A 339 -5.54 -16.93 -14.72
N SER A 340 -5.45 -16.36 -15.92
CA SER A 340 -4.20 -15.86 -16.52
C SER A 340 -4.41 -14.47 -17.11
N ILE A 341 -3.56 -13.51 -16.74
CA ILE A 341 -3.69 -12.10 -17.16
C ILE A 341 -2.38 -11.66 -17.82
N TYR A 342 -2.46 -11.14 -19.05
CA TYR A 342 -1.36 -10.41 -19.65
C TYR A 342 -1.43 -8.96 -19.19
N ALA A 343 -0.37 -8.50 -18.55
CA ALA A 343 -0.29 -7.17 -17.96
C ALA A 343 1.01 -6.49 -18.36
N GLY A 344 0.99 -5.16 -18.42
CA GLY A 344 2.21 -4.40 -18.65
C GLY A 344 2.02 -2.89 -18.57
N PHE A 345 3.13 -2.18 -18.49
CA PHE A 345 3.22 -0.73 -18.52
C PHE A 345 4.24 -0.24 -19.55
N VAL A 346 4.14 1.02 -19.95
CA VAL A 346 5.02 1.65 -20.93
C VAL A 346 5.80 2.78 -20.28
N THR A 347 7.12 2.80 -20.44
CA THR A 347 7.98 3.90 -19.96
C THR A 347 7.75 5.18 -20.79
N SER A 348 8.13 6.32 -20.24
CA SER A 348 8.08 7.62 -20.90
C SER A 348 9.15 7.77 -21.99
N PHE A 349 9.16 8.94 -22.63
CA PHE A 349 10.16 9.31 -23.64
C PHE A 349 11.57 9.29 -23.03
N PRO A 350 12.60 8.85 -23.78
CA PRO A 350 12.59 8.54 -25.22
C PRO A 350 12.28 7.09 -25.61
N GLU A 351 12.32 6.13 -24.68
CA GLU A 351 12.32 4.72 -25.05
C GLU A 351 10.93 4.16 -25.39
N PHE A 352 9.86 4.69 -24.76
CA PHE A 352 8.49 4.16 -24.90
C PHE A 352 8.42 2.63 -24.73
N ARG A 353 9.21 2.10 -23.79
CA ARG A 353 9.48 0.67 -23.67
C ARG A 353 8.34 -0.03 -22.95
N LEU A 354 7.80 -1.07 -23.57
CA LEU A 354 6.82 -1.96 -22.94
C LEU A 354 7.51 -2.94 -21.99
N VAL A 355 7.13 -2.90 -20.72
CA VAL A 355 7.49 -3.89 -19.70
C VAL A 355 6.22 -4.69 -19.41
N SER A 356 6.20 -5.97 -19.78
CA SER A 356 4.99 -6.79 -19.71
C SER A 356 5.28 -8.25 -19.41
N LYS A 357 4.26 -8.96 -18.91
CA LYS A 357 4.31 -10.38 -18.60
C LYS A 357 2.92 -11.01 -18.60
N VAL A 358 2.85 -12.31 -18.93
CA VAL A 358 1.66 -13.13 -18.61
C VAL A 358 1.80 -13.61 -17.17
N LEU A 359 0.79 -13.30 -16.37
CA LEU A 359 0.69 -13.59 -14.95
C LEU A 359 -0.29 -14.74 -14.75
N GLU A 360 0.08 -15.72 -13.95
CA GLU A 360 -0.78 -16.83 -13.53
C GLU A 360 -1.23 -16.63 -12.08
N LYS A 361 -2.17 -17.45 -11.61
CA LYS A 361 -2.60 -17.46 -10.21
C LYS A 361 -1.41 -17.45 -9.24
N GLY A 362 -1.40 -16.49 -8.32
CA GLY A 362 -0.35 -16.30 -7.32
C GLY A 362 0.81 -15.44 -7.77
N ASP A 363 0.86 -15.04 -9.02
CA ASP A 363 1.83 -14.07 -9.49
C ASP A 363 1.46 -12.66 -9.01
N VAL A 364 2.49 -11.85 -8.82
CA VAL A 364 2.42 -10.45 -8.42
C VAL A 364 3.15 -9.61 -9.46
N PHE A 365 2.56 -8.48 -9.83
CA PHE A 365 3.18 -7.51 -10.73
C PHE A 365 2.96 -6.08 -10.26
N VAL A 366 3.91 -5.20 -10.56
CA VAL A 366 3.94 -3.82 -10.07
C VAL A 366 3.85 -2.85 -11.23
N PHE A 367 3.00 -1.82 -11.07
CA PHE A 367 2.84 -0.73 -12.01
C PHE A 367 3.29 0.58 -11.35
N PRO A 368 4.33 1.25 -11.90
CA PRO A 368 4.78 2.54 -11.38
C PRO A 368 3.72 3.64 -11.54
N VAL A 369 3.67 4.55 -10.56
CA VAL A 369 2.82 5.74 -10.60
C VAL A 369 2.97 6.51 -11.91
N GLY A 370 1.85 6.98 -12.45
CA GLY A 370 1.83 7.83 -13.63
C GLY A 370 2.07 7.14 -14.97
N LEU A 371 2.59 5.90 -15.00
CA LEU A 371 2.82 5.18 -16.26
C LEU A 371 1.53 4.57 -16.83
N VAL A 372 1.42 4.60 -18.16
CA VAL A 372 0.31 3.96 -18.87
C VAL A 372 0.46 2.46 -18.78
N HIS A 373 -0.58 1.78 -18.30
CA HIS A 373 -0.61 0.32 -18.13
C HIS A 373 -1.98 -0.27 -18.46
N PHE A 374 -2.04 -1.59 -18.58
CA PHE A 374 -3.24 -2.34 -18.98
C PHE A 374 -3.23 -3.76 -18.40
N LEU A 375 -4.40 -4.39 -18.41
CA LEU A 375 -4.60 -5.80 -18.08
C LEU A 375 -5.51 -6.43 -19.13
N ILE A 376 -5.19 -7.63 -19.61
CA ILE A 376 -6.11 -8.39 -20.47
C ILE A 376 -6.13 -9.87 -20.05
N ASN A 377 -7.32 -10.43 -19.92
CA ASN A 377 -7.48 -11.85 -19.64
C ASN A 377 -7.09 -12.67 -20.89
N VAL A 378 -6.03 -13.47 -20.75
CA VAL A 378 -5.49 -14.36 -21.79
C VAL A 378 -5.68 -15.84 -21.45
N GLY A 379 -6.52 -16.13 -20.46
CA GLY A 379 -6.88 -17.48 -20.03
C GLY A 379 -7.41 -18.31 -21.20
N LYS A 380 -6.98 -19.59 -21.23
CA LYS A 380 -7.38 -20.53 -22.29
C LYS A 380 -8.81 -21.03 -22.08
N ASN A 381 -9.42 -21.56 -23.13
CA ASN A 381 -10.72 -22.24 -23.08
C ASN A 381 -11.89 -21.39 -22.57
N GLY A 382 -11.82 -20.06 -22.74
CA GLY A 382 -12.90 -19.18 -22.28
C GLY A 382 -12.98 -19.07 -20.75
N SER A 383 -11.86 -19.23 -20.04
CA SER A 383 -11.83 -19.04 -18.58
C SER A 383 -11.86 -17.56 -18.20
N ASN A 384 -12.61 -17.23 -17.15
CA ASN A 384 -12.52 -15.93 -16.48
C ASN A 384 -11.18 -15.79 -15.74
N ALA A 385 -10.80 -14.56 -15.43
CA ALA A 385 -9.69 -14.24 -14.55
C ALA A 385 -10.13 -13.28 -13.43
N VAL A 386 -9.49 -13.41 -12.28
CA VAL A 386 -9.73 -12.56 -11.11
C VAL A 386 -8.40 -12.03 -10.61
N ALA A 387 -8.32 -10.73 -10.39
CA ALA A 387 -7.16 -10.09 -9.77
C ALA A 387 -7.59 -9.21 -8.60
N TRP A 388 -6.63 -8.97 -7.71
CA TRP A 388 -6.76 -8.06 -6.58
C TRP A 388 -5.52 -7.17 -6.56
N ALA A 389 -5.72 -5.87 -6.36
CA ALA A 389 -4.62 -4.92 -6.32
C ALA A 389 -4.76 -3.92 -5.18
N ALA A 390 -3.61 -3.47 -4.68
CA ALA A 390 -3.47 -2.39 -3.73
C ALA A 390 -2.74 -1.21 -4.38
N LEU A 391 -3.20 0.00 -4.07
CA LEU A 391 -2.62 1.24 -4.56
C LEU A 391 -2.18 2.10 -3.38
N ASN A 392 -0.99 2.72 -3.45
CA ASN A 392 -0.47 3.60 -2.38
C ASN A 392 -1.07 5.01 -2.39
N SER A 393 -2.39 5.09 -2.62
CA SER A 393 -3.16 6.29 -2.40
C SER A 393 -4.58 5.95 -2.04
N GLN A 394 -5.16 6.71 -1.10
CA GLN A 394 -6.59 6.67 -0.81
C GLN A 394 -7.45 7.24 -1.95
N ASN A 395 -6.82 7.97 -2.88
CA ASN A 395 -7.44 8.47 -4.09
C ASN A 395 -6.41 8.42 -5.23
N PRO A 396 -6.19 7.25 -5.85
CA PRO A 396 -5.18 7.07 -6.89
C PRO A 396 -5.45 7.92 -8.15
N GLY A 397 -6.69 8.36 -8.33
CA GLY A 397 -7.18 8.91 -9.60
C GLY A 397 -7.32 7.82 -10.64
N LEU A 398 -7.94 8.10 -11.78
CA LEU A 398 -8.00 7.16 -12.90
C LEU A 398 -8.11 7.98 -14.18
N ILE A 399 -7.18 7.77 -15.11
CA ILE A 399 -7.17 8.43 -16.41
C ILE A 399 -7.17 7.33 -17.48
N PRO A 400 -8.35 6.89 -17.95
CA PRO A 400 -8.43 5.97 -19.08
C PRO A 400 -8.04 6.72 -20.36
N VAL A 401 -6.93 6.33 -20.98
CA VAL A 401 -6.30 7.10 -22.07
C VAL A 401 -7.28 7.34 -23.22
N GLY A 402 -8.00 6.30 -23.65
CA GLY A 402 -8.99 6.39 -24.72
C GLY A 402 -10.10 7.40 -24.41
N ASN A 403 -10.74 7.28 -23.25
CA ASN A 403 -11.83 8.17 -22.84
C ASN A 403 -11.37 9.61 -22.61
N THR A 404 -10.19 9.82 -22.04
CA THR A 404 -9.68 11.18 -21.81
C THR A 404 -9.31 11.88 -23.11
N VAL A 405 -8.68 11.19 -24.06
CA VAL A 405 -8.24 11.79 -25.32
C VAL A 405 -9.41 11.97 -26.30
N PHE A 406 -10.22 10.92 -26.47
CA PHE A 406 -11.27 10.90 -27.51
C PHE A 406 -12.69 11.10 -26.95
N GLY A 407 -12.92 10.94 -25.65
CA GLY A 407 -14.23 11.09 -25.00
C GLY A 407 -14.36 12.31 -24.07
N SER A 408 -13.42 13.26 -24.14
CA SER A 408 -13.41 14.47 -23.30
C SER A 408 -14.66 15.35 -23.48
N LYS A 409 -15.03 16.06 -22.42
CA LYS A 409 -16.16 17.01 -22.40
C LYS A 409 -15.69 18.36 -21.82
N PRO A 410 -15.63 19.44 -22.61
CA PRO A 410 -15.87 19.51 -24.06
C PRO A 410 -14.83 18.68 -24.87
N PRO A 411 -15.19 18.21 -26.08
CA PRO A 411 -14.30 17.36 -26.87
C PRO A 411 -13.08 18.12 -27.39
N ILE A 412 -11.90 17.49 -27.36
CA ILE A 412 -10.71 17.99 -28.07
C ILE A 412 -11.02 18.03 -29.58
N SER A 413 -10.58 19.09 -30.28
CA SER A 413 -10.80 19.24 -31.72
C SER A 413 -10.30 18.02 -32.51
N SER A 414 -11.12 17.56 -33.47
CA SER A 414 -10.74 16.45 -34.35
C SER A 414 -9.51 16.80 -35.20
N ASP A 415 -9.29 18.06 -35.55
CA ASP A 415 -8.09 18.50 -36.27
C ASP A 415 -6.82 18.39 -35.41
N VAL A 416 -6.94 18.71 -34.12
CA VAL A 416 -5.82 18.58 -33.16
C VAL A 416 -5.45 17.11 -33.04
N LEU A 417 -6.42 16.23 -32.80
CA LEU A 417 -6.17 14.81 -32.66
C LEU A 417 -5.69 14.18 -33.98
N ALA A 418 -6.28 14.55 -35.12
CA ALA A 418 -5.87 14.09 -36.44
C ALA A 418 -4.39 14.40 -36.69
N LYS A 419 -3.96 15.63 -36.37
CA LYS A 419 -2.56 16.04 -36.47
C LYS A 419 -1.65 15.32 -35.47
N SER A 420 -2.09 15.16 -34.22
CA SER A 420 -1.32 14.48 -33.17
C SER A 420 -1.10 12.99 -33.47
N PHE A 421 -2.12 12.31 -33.99
CA PHE A 421 -2.09 10.88 -34.30
C PHE A 421 -1.70 10.58 -35.75
N GLN A 422 -1.49 11.60 -36.58
CA GLN A 422 -1.12 11.50 -38.00
C GLN A 422 -2.14 10.68 -38.82
N VAL A 423 -3.43 10.94 -38.60
CA VAL A 423 -4.56 10.30 -39.27
C VAL A 423 -5.58 11.33 -39.72
N ASP A 424 -6.52 10.94 -40.59
CA ASP A 424 -7.62 11.82 -41.00
C ASP A 424 -8.64 12.05 -39.88
N THR A 425 -9.31 13.20 -39.92
CA THR A 425 -10.41 13.54 -38.99
C THR A 425 -11.53 12.51 -39.00
N LYS A 426 -11.79 11.85 -40.14
CA LYS A 426 -12.77 10.75 -40.23
C LYS A 426 -12.43 9.56 -39.30
N ILE A 427 -11.15 9.23 -39.13
CA ILE A 427 -10.71 8.17 -38.22
C ILE A 427 -10.91 8.62 -36.77
N ILE A 428 -10.57 9.87 -36.46
CA ILE A 428 -10.80 10.45 -35.13
C ILE A 428 -12.28 10.43 -34.78
N ASP A 429 -13.15 10.91 -35.68
CA ASP A 429 -14.59 10.95 -35.46
C ASP A 429 -15.18 9.54 -35.32
N LEU A 430 -14.64 8.56 -36.07
CA LEU A 430 -14.98 7.16 -35.87
C LEU A 430 -14.62 6.68 -34.46
N ILE A 431 -13.41 6.97 -33.95
CA ILE A 431 -13.01 6.58 -32.59
C ILE A 431 -13.90 7.26 -31.55
N LYS A 432 -14.16 8.57 -31.70
CA LYS A 432 -15.07 9.33 -30.82
C LYS A 432 -16.47 8.71 -30.77
N SER A 433 -16.98 8.25 -31.91
CA SER A 433 -18.30 7.59 -31.99
C SER A 433 -18.39 6.28 -31.20
N LYS A 434 -17.26 5.68 -30.81
CA LYS A 434 -17.22 4.45 -30.00
C LYS A 434 -17.17 4.70 -28.49
N LEU A 435 -16.95 5.95 -28.08
CA LEU A 435 -16.77 6.35 -26.68
C LEU A 435 -17.81 7.36 -26.19
N SER A 436 -18.76 7.75 -27.06
CA SER A 436 -19.79 8.76 -26.79
C SER A 436 -21.06 8.20 -26.17
#